data_AF-A0A8S3TWA8-F1
#
_entry.id   AF-A0A8S3TWA8-F1
#
_cell.length_a   1.000
_cell.length_b   1.000
_cell.length_c   1.000
_cell.angle_alpha   90.00
_cell.angle_beta   90.00
_cell.angle_gamma   90.00
#
_symmetry.space_group_name_H-M   'P 1'
#
loop_
_entity.id
_entity.type
_entity.pdbx_description
1 polymer ?
#
loop_
_entity_poly.entity_id
_entity_poly.type
_entity_poly.pdbx_seq_one_letter_code
_entity_poly.pdbx_strand_id
1 'polypeptide(L)'
;MFNYKILGILLLGIFSKSFSSILTCSEGWNLHGSKCYKLDPEMRNFTNSNKFCENLNAEMMMPKTAEENSVLSEIGLWFWMGLIDHNKTTALDWTWNDGSKLESNDRWKSGEPDNKDSPEECVISCPTGWADVPCTGIKTTVCQKKPGIIADEDESVTLTCDVKYEENITKLFWTRSMDDTSVIVSEYAKGGNVTLPSLVFEHVKWTDEGLYKCHVTTISGLTLTDETSLFINATNMCPCRCEYRRRLEHWGSKIIPNKSQEELLKELESELQKIKKELAVNKTQLSSSIRRRTSAPDKRKSSETMGLAGAAFICIVVGLVVVADLLSLVKFVKSTITFWNSKKIGEKAKDKKRKIFDINKRKTQTSESSA
;
A
#
# COMPACT_ATOMS: atom_id res chain seq x y z
N MET A 1 35.98 32.35 62.05
CA MET A 1 36.40 31.94 60.69
C MET A 1 35.29 31.12 60.06
N PHE A 2 34.31 31.78 59.46
CA PHE A 2 33.29 31.12 58.63
C PHE A 2 33.79 31.17 57.19
N ASN A 3 34.10 29.99 56.64
CA ASN A 3 34.85 29.85 55.41
C ASN A 3 33.90 29.74 54.21
N TYR A 4 34.18 30.58 53.21
CA TYR A 4 33.47 30.69 51.94
C TYR A 4 33.62 29.39 51.13
N LYS A 5 32.64 28.49 51.23
CA LYS A 5 32.45 27.34 50.30
C LYS A 5 30.99 27.21 49.83
N ILE A 6 30.27 28.33 49.74
CA ILE A 6 28.94 28.40 49.14
C ILE A 6 28.96 29.53 48.13
N LEU A 7 29.62 29.34 46.99
CA LEU A 7 29.40 30.11 45.76
C LEU A 7 30.20 29.44 44.65
N GLY A 8 29.61 28.44 43.99
CA GLY A 8 30.32 27.72 42.94
C GLY A 8 29.62 26.50 42.35
N ILE A 9 28.29 26.41 42.39
CA ILE A 9 27.52 25.48 41.54
C ILE A 9 26.22 26.19 41.13
N LEU A 10 26.36 27.23 40.33
CA LEU A 10 25.29 27.82 39.53
C LEU A 10 25.88 27.97 38.13
N LEU A 11 25.87 26.86 37.38
CA LEU A 11 25.81 26.74 35.91
C LEU A 11 26.11 25.27 35.53
N LEU A 12 25.27 24.74 34.64
CA LEU A 12 25.24 23.36 34.12
C LEU A 12 24.48 22.31 34.95
N GLY A 13 23.35 22.70 35.54
CA GLY A 13 22.22 21.78 35.67
C GLY A 13 21.51 21.65 34.33
N ILE A 14 22.18 21.10 33.31
CA ILE A 14 21.46 20.47 32.21
C ILE A 14 20.74 19.31 32.90
N PHE A 15 19.43 19.44 33.11
CA PHE A 15 18.59 18.29 33.35
C PHE A 15 18.84 17.37 32.16
N SER A 16 19.75 16.40 32.30
CA SER A 16 19.61 15.16 31.55
C SER A 16 18.30 14.60 32.04
N LYS A 17 17.19 14.97 31.38
CA LYS A 17 16.00 14.14 31.41
C LYS A 17 16.51 12.80 30.91
N SER A 18 16.77 11.89 31.84
CA SER A 18 16.82 10.47 31.54
C SER A 18 15.39 10.16 31.13
N PHE A 19 15.09 10.41 29.86
CA PHE A 19 13.85 10.00 29.25
C PHE A 19 13.91 8.48 29.21
N SER A 20 13.20 7.88 30.16
CA SER A 20 12.90 6.46 30.09
C SER A 20 11.72 6.35 29.15
N SER A 21 11.93 5.76 27.98
CA SER A 21 10.87 5.43 27.06
C SER A 21 9.74 4.70 27.81
N ILE A 22 8.51 5.16 27.65
CA ILE A 22 7.36 4.64 28.42
C ILE A 22 6.78 3.44 27.67
N LEU A 23 6.63 2.29 28.34
CA LEU A 23 5.95 1.14 27.76
C LEU A 23 4.44 1.39 27.67
N THR A 24 3.82 0.96 26.58
CA THR A 24 2.37 1.08 26.37
C THR A 24 1.81 -0.09 25.57
N CYS A 25 0.49 -0.19 25.54
CA CYS A 25 -0.24 -1.15 24.74
C CYS A 25 -1.13 -0.46 23.71
N SER A 26 -1.42 -1.16 22.61
CA SER A 26 -2.42 -0.72 21.63
C SER A 26 -3.80 -0.57 22.30
N GLU A 27 -4.69 0.21 21.68
CA GLU A 27 -6.06 0.39 22.21
C GLU A 27 -6.77 -0.95 22.47
N GLY A 28 -7.42 -1.05 23.63
CA GLY A 28 -8.13 -2.26 24.05
C GLY A 28 -7.22 -3.43 24.44
N TRP A 29 -5.96 -3.16 24.79
CA TRP A 29 -5.03 -4.06 25.47
C TRP A 29 -4.62 -3.46 26.81
N ASN A 30 -4.37 -4.32 27.80
CA ASN A 30 -3.98 -3.91 29.15
C ASN A 30 -2.51 -4.22 29.40
N LEU A 31 -1.76 -3.24 29.91
CA LEU A 31 -0.37 -3.41 30.30
C LEU A 31 -0.29 -4.01 31.70
N HIS A 32 0.32 -5.18 31.83
CA HIS A 32 0.71 -5.75 33.12
C HIS A 32 2.18 -6.18 33.05
N GLY A 33 3.00 -5.66 33.95
CA GLY A 33 4.45 -5.84 33.91
C GLY A 33 5.03 -5.35 32.57
N SER A 34 5.72 -6.25 31.87
CA SER A 34 6.36 -5.99 30.57
C SER A 34 5.60 -6.58 29.38
N LYS A 35 4.29 -6.86 29.51
CA LYS A 35 3.46 -7.46 28.46
C LYS A 35 2.08 -6.82 28.33
N CYS A 36 1.53 -6.88 27.12
CA CYS A 36 0.18 -6.43 26.81
C CYS A 36 -0.76 -7.62 26.71
N TYR A 37 -1.91 -7.57 27.38
CA TYR A 37 -2.90 -8.64 27.40
C TYR A 37 -4.26 -8.20 26.87
N LYS A 38 -4.95 -9.11 26.17
CA LYS A 38 -6.31 -8.89 25.66
C LYS A 38 -7.15 -10.14 25.79
N LEU A 39 -8.36 -9.97 26.33
CA LEU A 39 -9.34 -11.03 26.46
C LEU A 39 -10.12 -11.19 25.14
N ASP A 40 -10.31 -12.43 24.69
CA ASP A 40 -11.28 -12.75 23.63
C ASP A 40 -12.70 -12.58 24.20
N PRO A 41 -13.57 -11.75 23.60
CA PRO A 41 -14.96 -11.64 24.01
C PRO A 41 -15.76 -12.93 23.78
N GLU A 42 -15.30 -13.83 22.91
CA GLU A 42 -15.94 -15.11 22.64
C GLU A 42 -15.13 -16.28 23.23
N MET A 43 -15.84 -17.31 23.68
CA MET A 43 -15.18 -18.55 24.10
C MET A 43 -15.00 -19.46 22.88
N ARG A 44 -13.83 -20.08 22.76
CA ARG A 44 -13.47 -20.93 21.61
C ARG A 44 -12.76 -22.20 22.07
N ASN A 45 -12.58 -23.13 21.14
CA ASN A 45 -11.67 -24.25 21.35
C ASN A 45 -10.21 -23.83 21.23
N PHE A 46 -9.28 -24.66 21.65
CA PHE A 46 -7.86 -24.29 21.71
C PHE A 46 -7.32 -23.82 20.35
N THR A 47 -7.59 -24.57 19.28
CA THR A 47 -7.10 -24.24 17.94
C THR A 47 -7.63 -22.90 17.43
N ASN A 48 -8.93 -22.63 17.59
CA ASN A 48 -9.52 -21.37 17.16
C ASN A 48 -9.09 -20.20 18.06
N SER A 49 -8.78 -20.48 19.32
CA SER A 49 -8.24 -19.50 20.26
C SER A 49 -6.83 -19.06 19.89
N ASN A 50 -5.96 -20.01 19.49
CA ASN A 50 -4.64 -19.68 18.95
C ASN A 50 -4.77 -18.78 17.71
N LYS A 51 -5.62 -19.18 16.75
CA LYS A 51 -5.88 -18.38 15.54
C LYS A 51 -6.42 -16.99 15.83
N PHE A 52 -7.25 -16.84 16.87
CA PHE A 52 -7.75 -15.52 17.27
C PHE A 52 -6.60 -14.60 17.69
N CYS A 53 -5.66 -15.10 18.51
CA CYS A 53 -4.48 -14.31 18.89
C CYS A 53 -3.55 -14.03 17.70
N GLU A 54 -3.31 -15.02 16.83
CA GLU A 54 -2.52 -14.84 15.61
C GLU A 54 -3.09 -13.74 14.70
N ASN A 55 -4.42 -13.70 14.52
CA ASN A 55 -5.10 -12.66 13.75
C ASN A 55 -4.95 -11.25 14.33
N LEU A 56 -4.55 -11.13 15.60
CA LEU A 56 -4.26 -9.87 16.27
C LEU A 56 -2.76 -9.54 16.31
N ASN A 57 -1.93 -10.29 15.56
CA ASN A 57 -0.46 -10.27 15.65
C ASN A 57 0.01 -10.43 17.12
N ALA A 58 -0.56 -11.43 17.78
CA ALA A 58 -0.32 -11.74 19.18
C ALA A 58 -0.24 -13.26 19.37
N GLU A 59 0.13 -13.66 20.58
CA GLU A 59 0.23 -15.06 20.96
C GLU A 59 -0.80 -15.38 22.03
N MET A 60 -1.22 -16.64 22.14
CA MET A 60 -1.95 -17.07 23.33
C MET A 60 -1.06 -16.90 24.57
N MET A 61 -1.66 -16.57 25.71
CA MET A 61 -0.92 -16.32 26.96
C MET A 61 -0.06 -17.52 27.38
N MET A 62 1.21 -17.23 27.69
CA MET A 62 2.21 -18.22 28.13
C MET A 62 2.90 -17.69 29.41
N PRO A 63 2.35 -17.96 30.61
CA PRO A 63 2.86 -17.45 31.88
C PRO A 63 4.06 -18.26 32.36
N LYS A 64 5.26 -17.86 31.91
CA LYS A 64 6.53 -18.56 32.12
C LYS A 64 7.27 -18.11 33.38
N THR A 65 6.94 -16.93 33.89
CA THR A 65 7.56 -16.36 35.10
C THR A 65 6.58 -16.32 36.26
N ALA A 66 7.10 -16.19 37.48
CA ALA A 66 6.26 -16.02 38.67
C ALA A 66 5.41 -14.72 38.61
N GLU A 67 5.95 -13.67 37.98
CA GLU A 67 5.27 -12.39 37.73
C GLU A 67 4.14 -12.55 36.71
N GLU A 68 4.37 -13.20 35.57
CA GLU A 68 3.31 -13.44 34.59
C GLU A 68 2.20 -14.33 35.15
N ASN A 69 2.57 -15.23 36.06
CA ASN A 69 1.60 -16.05 36.74
C ASN A 69 0.74 -15.29 37.77
N SER A 70 1.16 -14.12 38.27
CA SER A 70 0.29 -13.32 39.14
C SER A 70 -0.85 -12.68 38.35
N VAL A 71 -0.64 -12.37 37.07
CA VAL A 71 -1.69 -11.87 36.16
C VAL A 71 -2.87 -12.85 36.09
N LEU A 72 -2.62 -14.16 36.16
CA LEU A 72 -3.70 -15.17 36.13
C LEU A 72 -4.67 -15.02 37.31
N SER A 73 -4.15 -14.63 38.47
CA SER A 73 -4.98 -14.45 39.67
C SER A 73 -5.90 -13.23 39.58
N GLU A 74 -5.49 -12.20 38.82
CA GLU A 74 -6.31 -11.01 38.57
C GLU A 74 -7.43 -11.29 37.56
N ILE A 75 -7.18 -12.17 36.59
CA ILE A 75 -8.18 -12.57 35.59
C ILE A 75 -9.28 -13.42 36.23
N GLY A 76 -8.91 -14.40 37.08
CA GLY A 76 -9.87 -15.20 37.85
C GLY A 76 -10.84 -16.07 37.02
N LEU A 77 -10.55 -16.25 35.73
CA LEU A 77 -11.37 -17.03 34.79
C LEU A 77 -10.68 -18.32 34.37
N TRP A 78 -11.45 -19.19 33.72
CA TRP A 78 -10.96 -20.41 33.11
C TRP A 78 -10.61 -20.13 31.66
N PHE A 79 -9.32 -20.04 31.33
CA PHE A 79 -8.89 -19.66 29.99
C PHE A 79 -7.77 -20.56 29.46
N TRP A 80 -7.68 -20.66 28.14
CA TRP A 80 -6.65 -21.42 27.45
C TRP A 80 -5.26 -20.84 27.68
N MET A 81 -4.30 -21.70 27.97
CA MET A 81 -2.88 -21.36 28.01
C MET A 81 -2.22 -21.86 26.73
N GLY A 82 -1.24 -21.14 26.21
CA GLY A 82 -0.48 -21.55 25.02
C GLY A 82 0.50 -22.69 25.29
N LEU A 83 0.10 -23.71 26.04
CA LEU A 83 0.86 -24.88 26.45
C LEU A 83 0.15 -26.14 25.93
N ILE A 84 0.89 -26.98 25.21
CA ILE A 84 0.35 -28.18 24.58
C ILE A 84 1.28 -29.37 24.84
N ASP A 85 0.70 -30.54 25.06
CA ASP A 85 1.42 -31.80 25.08
C ASP A 85 1.47 -32.38 23.66
N HIS A 86 2.67 -32.42 23.07
CA HIS A 86 2.86 -33.02 21.76
C HIS A 86 2.95 -34.55 21.82
N ASN A 87 3.31 -35.10 22.98
CA ASN A 87 3.47 -36.52 23.16
C ASN A 87 2.22 -37.07 23.84
N LYS A 88 1.21 -37.44 23.02
CA LYS A 88 -0.12 -37.97 23.40
C LYS A 88 -0.08 -39.32 24.16
N THR A 89 0.98 -39.58 24.89
CA THR A 89 1.29 -40.80 25.64
C THR A 89 1.56 -40.43 27.10
N THR A 90 1.90 -41.41 27.93
CA THR A 90 2.13 -41.20 29.37
C THR A 90 3.39 -40.38 29.70
N ALA A 91 4.27 -40.13 28.72
CA ALA A 91 5.47 -39.32 28.89
C ALA A 91 5.20 -37.89 28.42
N LEU A 92 4.58 -37.11 29.29
CA LEU A 92 4.16 -35.72 29.04
C LEU A 92 5.32 -34.89 28.50
N ASP A 93 5.12 -34.23 27.36
CA ASP A 93 6.12 -33.39 26.69
C ASP A 93 5.57 -31.98 26.43
N TRP A 94 5.29 -31.28 27.53
CA TRP A 94 4.72 -29.94 27.52
C TRP A 94 5.61 -28.91 26.82
N THR A 95 5.07 -28.30 25.77
CA THR A 95 5.76 -27.30 24.96
C THR A 95 4.86 -26.08 24.81
N TRP A 96 5.44 -24.90 25.01
CA TRP A 96 4.76 -23.64 24.77
C TRP A 96 4.59 -23.40 23.26
N ASN A 97 3.62 -22.58 22.86
CA ASN A 97 3.37 -22.25 21.44
C ASN A 97 4.59 -21.61 20.74
N ASP A 98 5.51 -20.98 21.47
CA ASP A 98 6.77 -20.46 20.93
C ASP A 98 7.89 -21.51 20.79
N GLY A 99 7.58 -22.79 21.05
CA GLY A 99 8.49 -23.92 20.94
C GLY A 99 9.38 -24.17 22.17
N SER A 100 9.37 -23.28 23.16
CA SER A 100 10.13 -23.50 24.39
C SER A 100 9.47 -24.60 25.26
N LYS A 101 10.30 -25.37 25.97
CA LYS A 101 9.82 -26.41 26.88
C LYS A 101 9.30 -25.83 28.19
N LEU A 102 8.35 -26.52 28.81
CA LEU A 102 7.95 -26.21 30.19
C LEU A 102 9.11 -26.54 31.14
N GLU A 103 9.63 -25.51 31.82
CA GLU A 103 10.61 -25.66 32.90
C GLU A 103 9.92 -25.87 34.27
N SER A 104 10.69 -25.99 35.36
CA SER A 104 10.24 -26.37 36.71
C SER A 104 9.31 -25.38 37.44
N ASN A 105 8.79 -24.35 36.77
CA ASN A 105 7.89 -23.34 37.34
C ASN A 105 6.43 -23.59 36.97
N ASP A 106 6.01 -24.85 36.98
CA ASP A 106 4.62 -25.20 36.74
C ASP A 106 3.71 -24.82 37.92
N ARG A 107 2.42 -24.65 37.64
CA ARG A 107 1.39 -24.38 38.66
C ARG A 107 0.21 -25.35 38.53
N TRP A 108 0.50 -26.61 38.22
CA TRP A 108 -0.52 -27.65 38.19
C TRP A 108 -1.32 -27.65 39.49
N LYS A 109 -2.65 -27.67 39.38
CA LYS A 109 -3.49 -27.85 40.56
C LYS A 109 -3.27 -29.28 41.09
N SER A 110 -3.51 -29.49 42.38
CA SER A 110 -3.35 -30.80 42.99
C SER A 110 -4.09 -31.89 42.21
N GLY A 111 -3.36 -32.91 41.77
CA GLY A 111 -3.88 -34.03 40.99
C GLY A 111 -3.60 -33.94 39.49
N GLU A 112 -3.22 -32.77 38.97
CA GLU A 112 -2.90 -32.57 37.54
C GLU A 112 -1.39 -32.60 37.29
N PRO A 113 -0.98 -32.84 36.02
CA PRO A 113 -1.81 -33.29 34.91
C PRO A 113 -2.21 -34.78 35.04
N ASP A 114 -3.48 -35.11 34.81
CA ASP A 114 -4.03 -36.47 35.05
C ASP A 114 -4.40 -37.26 33.79
N ASN A 115 -4.51 -36.59 32.63
CA ASN A 115 -4.93 -37.16 31.35
C ASN A 115 -6.15 -38.11 31.46
N LYS A 116 -7.10 -37.77 32.33
CA LYS A 116 -8.25 -38.60 32.69
C LYS A 116 -9.25 -38.77 31.57
N ASP A 117 -9.48 -37.74 30.77
CA ASP A 117 -10.41 -37.78 29.62
C ASP A 117 -9.72 -38.14 28.29
N SER A 118 -8.46 -38.60 28.36
CA SER A 118 -7.56 -39.10 27.31
C SER A 118 -8.05 -38.98 25.84
N PRO A 119 -7.47 -38.09 25.01
CA PRO A 119 -6.26 -37.29 25.29
C PRO A 119 -6.57 -35.85 25.75
N GLU A 120 -5.98 -35.47 26.88
CA GLU A 120 -6.00 -34.10 27.42
C GLU A 120 -4.70 -33.38 27.06
N GLU A 121 -4.61 -32.92 25.82
CA GLU A 121 -3.36 -32.35 25.27
C GLU A 121 -3.20 -30.87 25.56
N CYS A 122 -4.24 -30.18 26.02
CA CYS A 122 -4.28 -28.71 26.12
C CYS A 122 -4.44 -28.25 27.55
N VAL A 123 -3.82 -27.13 27.92
CA VAL A 123 -3.83 -26.63 29.30
C VAL A 123 -4.77 -25.44 29.46
N ILE A 124 -5.52 -25.44 30.56
CA ILE A 124 -6.24 -24.26 31.03
C ILE A 124 -5.64 -23.76 32.34
N SER A 125 -5.71 -22.44 32.52
CA SER A 125 -5.59 -21.85 33.84
C SER A 125 -6.96 -21.82 34.52
N CYS A 126 -6.99 -22.07 35.82
CA CYS A 126 -8.15 -21.88 36.68
C CYS A 126 -7.70 -21.25 38.02
N PRO A 127 -8.63 -20.79 38.88
CA PRO A 127 -8.27 -20.10 40.12
C PRO A 127 -7.36 -20.90 41.08
N THR A 128 -7.37 -22.24 41.00
CA THR A 128 -6.60 -23.13 41.87
C THR A 128 -5.29 -23.63 41.25
N GLY A 129 -4.96 -23.24 40.01
CA GLY A 129 -3.78 -23.71 39.28
C GLY A 129 -4.09 -24.06 37.83
N TRP A 130 -3.26 -24.90 37.23
CA TRP A 130 -3.39 -25.37 35.85
C TRP A 130 -3.97 -26.78 35.79
N ALA A 131 -4.64 -27.11 34.69
CA ALA A 131 -5.14 -28.45 34.42
C ALA A 131 -5.06 -28.74 32.92
N ASP A 132 -4.69 -29.96 32.57
CA ASP A 132 -4.85 -30.49 31.23
C ASP A 132 -6.31 -30.84 30.99
N VAL A 133 -6.77 -30.60 29.78
CA VAL A 133 -8.15 -30.85 29.34
C VAL A 133 -8.18 -31.19 27.84
N PRO A 134 -9.27 -31.77 27.31
CA PRO A 134 -9.39 -31.99 25.88
C PRO A 134 -9.44 -30.65 25.14
N CYS A 135 -8.61 -30.52 24.09
CA CYS A 135 -8.51 -29.30 23.27
C CYS A 135 -9.83 -28.87 22.60
N THR A 136 -10.80 -29.78 22.52
CA THR A 136 -12.14 -29.55 21.95
C THR A 136 -13.06 -28.76 22.88
N GLY A 137 -12.70 -28.60 24.15
CA GLY A 137 -13.46 -27.80 25.11
C GLY A 137 -13.64 -26.36 24.62
N ILE A 138 -14.65 -25.66 25.15
CA ILE A 138 -14.85 -24.24 24.88
C ILE A 138 -14.43 -23.46 26.13
N LYS A 139 -13.47 -22.55 26.00
CA LYS A 139 -12.92 -21.74 27.10
C LYS A 139 -12.64 -20.32 26.62
N THR A 140 -12.47 -19.42 27.57
CA THR A 140 -12.02 -18.05 27.30
C THR A 140 -10.57 -18.06 26.83
N THR A 141 -10.16 -17.02 26.10
CA THR A 141 -8.79 -16.88 25.60
C THR A 141 -8.22 -15.55 26.02
N VAL A 142 -6.95 -15.58 26.43
CA VAL A 142 -6.19 -14.37 26.71
C VAL A 142 -5.01 -14.37 25.75
N CYS A 143 -4.90 -13.31 24.96
CA CYS A 143 -3.75 -13.08 24.09
C CYS A 143 -2.72 -12.21 24.81
N GLN A 144 -1.45 -12.41 24.50
CA GLN A 144 -0.32 -11.63 24.95
C GLN A 144 0.49 -11.10 23.75
N LYS A 145 1.10 -9.94 23.89
CA LYS A 145 2.15 -9.46 22.97
C LYS A 145 3.11 -8.50 23.65
N LYS A 146 4.24 -8.23 22.99
CA LYS A 146 5.23 -7.25 23.44
C LYS A 146 4.63 -5.85 23.51
N PRO A 147 4.93 -5.06 24.55
CA PRO A 147 4.51 -3.67 24.63
C PRO A 147 5.17 -2.84 23.53
N GLY A 148 4.47 -1.79 23.13
CA GLY A 148 5.06 -0.72 22.35
C GLY A 148 5.81 0.26 23.24
N ILE A 149 6.54 1.15 22.58
CA ILE A 149 7.29 2.24 23.19
C ILE A 149 6.61 3.55 22.84
N ILE A 150 6.34 4.39 23.84
CA ILE A 150 5.98 5.79 23.66
C ILE A 150 7.24 6.64 23.74
N ALA A 151 7.39 7.55 22.78
CA ALA A 151 8.44 8.54 22.77
C ALA A 151 7.91 9.93 22.37
N ASP A 152 8.55 10.98 22.88
CA ASP A 152 8.31 12.34 22.41
C ASP A 152 9.09 12.61 21.11
N GLU A 153 8.68 13.63 20.34
CA GLU A 153 9.43 14.07 19.15
C GLU A 153 10.84 14.55 19.54
N ASP A 154 11.82 14.28 18.67
CA ASP A 154 13.26 14.51 18.87
C ASP A 154 13.92 13.69 20.00
N GLU A 155 13.19 12.76 20.64
CA GLU A 155 13.76 11.79 21.58
C GLU A 155 14.58 10.71 20.85
N SER A 156 15.55 10.12 21.55
CA SER A 156 16.22 8.91 21.07
C SER A 156 15.54 7.66 21.62
N VAL A 157 15.19 6.75 20.72
CA VAL A 157 14.50 5.49 21.05
C VAL A 157 15.26 4.31 20.48
N THR A 158 15.33 3.23 21.27
CA THR A 158 15.89 1.96 20.82
C THR A 158 14.80 0.89 20.82
N LEU A 159 14.53 0.32 19.65
CA LEU A 159 13.69 -0.88 19.50
C LEU A 159 14.60 -2.11 19.58
N THR A 160 14.37 -2.98 20.56
CA THR A 160 15.11 -4.22 20.72
C THR A 160 14.45 -5.36 19.93
N CYS A 161 15.27 -6.26 19.39
CA CYS A 161 14.83 -7.50 18.75
C CYS A 161 15.10 -8.65 19.73
N ASP A 162 14.07 -9.20 20.34
CA ASP A 162 14.20 -10.15 21.46
C ASP A 162 14.14 -11.62 21.01
N VAL A 163 14.56 -11.88 19.78
CA VAL A 163 14.60 -13.23 19.21
C VAL A 163 15.69 -14.07 19.88
N LYS A 164 15.32 -15.24 20.38
CA LYS A 164 16.27 -16.25 20.85
C LYS A 164 16.72 -17.13 19.68
N TYR A 165 18.03 -17.29 19.51
CA TYR A 165 18.62 -18.13 18.47
C TYR A 165 19.79 -18.93 19.04
N GLU A 166 19.89 -20.21 18.65
CA GLU A 166 20.96 -21.12 19.09
C GLU A 166 22.20 -21.08 18.18
N GLU A 167 22.03 -20.54 16.97
CA GLU A 167 23.07 -20.51 15.93
C GLU A 167 23.46 -19.07 15.56
N ASN A 168 24.60 -18.92 14.88
CA ASN A 168 25.02 -17.61 14.37
C ASN A 168 24.02 -17.05 13.34
N ILE A 169 23.82 -15.74 13.40
CA ILE A 169 22.94 -15.01 12.48
C ILE A 169 23.68 -14.68 11.18
N THR A 170 23.01 -14.87 10.04
CA THR A 170 23.52 -14.53 8.70
C THR A 170 22.93 -13.24 8.17
N LYS A 171 21.67 -12.96 8.51
CA LYS A 171 20.95 -11.79 8.05
C LYS A 171 20.06 -11.25 9.16
N LEU A 172 20.07 -9.94 9.35
CA LEU A 172 19.16 -9.24 10.23
C LEU A 172 18.73 -7.94 9.56
N PHE A 173 17.43 -7.69 9.52
CA PHE A 173 16.87 -6.43 9.01
C PHE A 173 15.53 -6.12 9.66
N TRP A 174 15.14 -4.85 9.62
CA TRP A 174 13.87 -4.39 10.16
C TRP A 174 12.92 -3.95 9.04
N THR A 175 11.64 -4.18 9.26
CA THR A 175 10.56 -3.67 8.40
C THR A 175 9.56 -2.88 9.23
N ARG A 176 9.05 -1.77 8.69
CA ARG A 176 7.93 -1.03 9.24
C ARG A 176 6.68 -1.28 8.41
N SER A 177 5.58 -1.61 9.06
CA SER A 177 4.28 -1.72 8.42
C SER A 177 3.65 -0.33 8.25
N MET A 178 3.24 0.00 7.03
CA MET A 178 2.46 1.18 6.65
C MET A 178 1.33 0.72 5.73
N ASP A 179 0.07 0.85 6.18
CA ASP A 179 -1.14 0.67 5.36
C ASP A 179 -1.08 -0.54 4.40
N ASP A 180 -0.98 -1.76 4.96
CA ASP A 180 -0.82 -3.06 4.26
C ASP A 180 0.49 -3.30 3.49
N THR A 181 1.44 -2.37 3.53
CA THR A 181 2.78 -2.53 2.94
C THR A 181 3.86 -2.54 4.02
N SER A 182 4.94 -3.31 3.81
CA SER A 182 6.10 -3.32 4.69
C SER A 182 7.31 -2.69 4.00
N VAL A 183 7.91 -1.66 4.60
CA VAL A 183 9.10 -0.98 4.07
C VAL A 183 10.32 -1.36 4.91
N ILE A 184 11.45 -1.68 4.26
CA ILE A 184 12.71 -1.97 4.96
C ILE A 184 13.24 -0.69 5.60
N VAL A 185 13.53 -0.75 6.90
CA VAL A 185 13.99 0.38 7.70
C VAL A 185 15.52 0.34 7.78
N SER A 186 16.19 0.69 6.67
CA SER A 186 17.65 0.63 6.60
C SER A 186 18.32 1.99 6.30
N GLU A 187 17.58 3.00 5.87
CA GLU A 187 18.18 4.24 5.36
C GLU A 187 18.29 5.38 6.39
N TYR A 188 17.48 5.36 7.46
CA TYR A 188 17.35 6.52 8.37
C TYR A 188 17.47 6.20 9.87
N ALA A 189 17.66 4.94 10.25
CA ALA A 189 17.87 4.51 11.63
C ALA A 189 19.25 3.84 11.79
N LYS A 190 19.84 3.92 12.99
CA LYS A 190 21.12 3.28 13.31
C LYS A 190 20.90 1.84 13.79
N GLY A 191 21.84 0.96 13.50
CA GLY A 191 21.76 -0.46 13.87
C GLY A 191 20.86 -1.27 12.93
N GLY A 192 20.00 -2.11 13.50
CA GLY A 192 19.09 -2.98 12.77
C GLY A 192 19.79 -3.97 11.84
N ASN A 193 20.99 -4.42 12.19
CA ASN A 193 21.80 -5.33 11.39
C ASN A 193 22.46 -6.42 12.27
N VAL A 194 23.26 -7.30 11.66
CA VAL A 194 23.88 -8.43 12.36
C VAL A 194 24.82 -8.01 13.50
N THR A 195 25.54 -6.90 13.38
CA THR A 195 26.48 -6.46 14.44
C THR A 195 25.79 -5.65 15.53
N LEU A 196 24.73 -4.91 15.17
CA LEU A 196 23.89 -4.16 16.10
C LEU A 196 22.42 -4.48 15.80
N PRO A 197 21.84 -5.53 16.44
CA PRO A 197 20.49 -6.02 16.17
C PRO A 197 19.37 -5.01 16.43
N SER A 198 19.56 -4.17 17.46
CA SER A 198 18.58 -3.17 17.87
C SER A 198 18.51 -2.02 16.87
N LEU A 199 17.31 -1.48 16.66
CA LEU A 199 17.07 -0.35 15.77
C LEU A 199 16.97 0.93 16.60
N VAL A 200 17.85 1.89 16.32
CA VAL A 200 17.97 3.14 17.10
C VAL A 200 17.55 4.34 16.27
N PHE A 201 16.56 5.06 16.75
CA PHE A 201 16.19 6.40 16.29
C PHE A 201 16.90 7.42 17.19
N GLU A 202 17.73 8.29 16.63
CA GLU A 202 18.39 9.35 17.42
C GLU A 202 17.47 10.56 17.62
N HIS A 203 16.63 10.83 16.63
CA HIS A 203 15.65 11.91 16.61
C HIS A 203 14.34 11.38 16.02
N VAL A 204 13.45 10.91 16.90
CA VAL A 204 12.13 10.39 16.51
C VAL A 204 11.28 11.52 15.89
N LYS A 205 10.67 11.24 14.74
CA LYS A 205 9.73 12.15 14.06
C LYS A 205 8.34 11.54 14.07
N TRP A 206 7.29 12.34 14.05
CA TRP A 206 5.90 11.84 13.97
C TRP A 206 5.65 10.81 12.85
N THR A 207 6.40 10.86 11.75
CA THR A 207 6.33 9.89 10.64
C THR A 207 6.94 8.53 10.96
N ASP A 208 7.60 8.39 12.10
CA ASP A 208 8.23 7.16 12.60
C ASP A 208 7.27 6.30 13.42
N GLU A 209 6.08 6.80 13.75
CA GLU A 209 5.04 6.00 14.37
C GLU A 209 4.67 4.79 13.50
N GLY A 210 4.54 3.61 14.11
CA GLY A 210 4.11 2.41 13.41
C GLY A 210 4.51 1.10 14.07
N LEU A 211 4.15 0.00 13.40
CA LEU A 211 4.52 -1.36 13.78
C LEU A 211 5.84 -1.76 13.11
N TYR A 212 6.82 -2.16 13.91
CA TYR A 212 8.14 -2.58 13.49
C TYR A 212 8.31 -4.08 13.73
N LYS A 213 8.89 -4.76 12.74
CA LYS A 213 9.19 -6.18 12.78
C LYS A 213 10.66 -6.40 12.46
N CYS A 214 11.39 -7.06 13.36
CA CYS A 214 12.74 -7.52 13.06
C CYS A 214 12.67 -8.92 12.44
N HIS A 215 13.54 -9.17 11.47
CA HIS A 215 13.67 -10.45 10.79
C HIS A 215 15.11 -10.93 11.00
N VAL A 216 15.27 -12.12 11.57
CA VAL A 216 16.56 -12.75 11.86
C VAL A 216 16.63 -14.06 11.09
N THR A 217 17.65 -14.23 10.26
CA THR A 217 17.93 -15.48 9.56
C THR A 217 19.21 -16.11 10.12
N THR A 218 19.15 -17.38 10.52
CA THR A 218 20.30 -18.15 11.02
C THR A 218 21.10 -18.80 9.88
N ILE A 219 22.23 -19.42 10.20
CA ILE A 219 23.03 -20.22 9.23
C ILE A 219 22.28 -21.44 8.69
N SER A 220 21.38 -22.05 9.47
CA SER A 220 20.50 -23.14 9.01
C SER A 220 19.38 -22.67 8.08
N GLY A 221 19.20 -21.35 7.91
CA GLY A 221 18.14 -20.76 7.08
C GLY A 221 16.81 -20.56 7.82
N LEU A 222 16.74 -20.82 9.12
CA LEU A 222 15.57 -20.53 9.94
C LEU A 222 15.36 -19.01 9.99
N THR A 223 14.13 -18.55 9.72
CA THR A 223 13.74 -17.14 9.84
C THR A 223 12.86 -16.96 11.04
N LEU A 224 13.32 -16.14 11.98
CA LEU A 224 12.64 -15.79 13.21
C LEU A 224 12.26 -14.30 13.19
N THR A 225 11.19 -13.93 13.86
CA THR A 225 10.69 -12.56 13.87
C THR A 225 10.27 -12.12 15.27
N ASP A 226 10.50 -10.85 15.59
CA ASP A 226 9.93 -10.17 16.77
C ASP A 226 9.29 -8.84 16.33
N GLU A 227 8.22 -8.44 17.02
CA GLU A 227 7.39 -7.29 16.67
C GLU A 227 7.26 -6.32 17.85
N THR A 228 7.36 -5.02 17.57
CA THR A 228 7.10 -3.96 18.55
C THR A 228 6.48 -2.74 17.87
N SER A 229 5.76 -1.92 18.63
CA SER A 229 5.13 -0.70 18.12
C SER A 229 5.85 0.52 18.67
N LEU A 230 6.08 1.53 17.83
CA LEU A 230 6.50 2.86 18.27
C LEU A 230 5.31 3.79 18.19
N PHE A 231 4.99 4.44 19.31
CA PHE A 231 3.94 5.45 19.43
C PHE A 231 4.58 6.80 19.73
N ILE A 232 4.09 7.87 19.11
CA ILE A 232 4.68 9.18 19.29
C ILE A 232 3.70 10.06 20.04
N ASN A 233 4.15 10.54 21.19
CA ASN A 233 3.35 11.40 22.04
C ASN A 233 3.26 12.78 21.41
N ALA A 234 2.13 13.06 20.77
CA ALA A 234 1.86 14.32 20.11
C ALA A 234 1.52 15.44 21.13
N THR A 235 2.37 15.67 22.13
CA THR A 235 2.20 16.77 23.10
C THR A 235 2.48 18.14 22.47
N ASN A 236 3.32 18.18 21.44
CA ASN A 236 3.69 19.37 20.70
C ASN A 236 3.26 19.28 19.23
N MET A 237 2.04 18.82 18.93
CA MET A 237 1.43 19.27 17.68
C MET A 237 1.55 20.79 17.68
N CYS A 238 2.35 21.35 16.75
CA CYS A 238 2.38 22.80 16.54
C CYS A 238 0.93 23.25 16.58
N PRO A 239 0.54 24.20 17.46
CA PRO A 239 -0.85 24.56 17.64
C PRO A 239 -1.42 24.77 16.25
N CYS A 240 -2.38 23.92 15.85
CA CYS A 240 -3.03 24.05 14.57
C CYS A 240 -3.39 25.52 14.49
N ARG A 241 -2.78 26.26 13.54
CA ARG A 241 -2.98 27.72 13.39
C ARG A 241 -4.47 27.95 13.64
N CYS A 242 -4.88 28.80 14.58
CA CYS A 242 -6.25 28.78 15.14
C CYS A 242 -7.37 28.78 14.08
N GLU A 243 -7.04 29.25 12.89
CA GLU A 243 -7.79 29.13 11.63
C GLU A 243 -8.26 27.70 11.28
N TYR A 244 -7.45 26.66 11.56
CA TYR A 244 -7.76 25.25 11.30
C TYR A 244 -8.57 24.59 12.41
N ARG A 245 -8.35 24.92 13.70
CA ARG A 245 -9.19 24.39 14.80
C ARG A 245 -10.64 24.83 14.66
N ARG A 246 -10.87 26.10 14.32
CA ARG A 246 -12.23 26.60 14.00
C ARG A 246 -12.85 25.90 12.79
N ARG A 247 -12.04 25.50 11.79
CA ARG A 247 -12.52 24.71 10.67
C ARG A 247 -12.88 23.29 11.11
N LEU A 248 -12.04 22.61 11.89
CA LEU A 248 -12.33 21.27 12.40
C LEU A 248 -13.58 21.25 13.30
N GLU A 249 -13.77 22.24 14.16
CA GLU A 249 -14.99 22.39 14.97
C GLU A 249 -16.20 22.71 14.08
N HIS A 250 -16.06 23.59 13.09
CA HIS A 250 -17.12 23.94 12.12
C HIS A 250 -17.55 22.76 11.23
N TRP A 251 -16.61 21.91 10.82
CA TRP A 251 -16.88 20.71 10.02
C TRP A 251 -17.30 19.52 10.91
N GLY A 252 -16.76 19.41 12.12
CA GLY A 252 -17.11 18.40 13.13
C GLY A 252 -18.53 18.59 13.66
N SER A 253 -18.97 19.83 13.88
CA SER A 253 -20.38 20.14 14.20
C SER A 253 -21.32 19.95 13.01
N LYS A 254 -20.77 19.78 11.80
CA LYS A 254 -21.51 19.49 10.56
C LYS A 254 -21.66 17.99 10.32
N ILE A 255 -21.05 17.13 11.15
CA ILE A 255 -21.37 15.70 11.18
C ILE A 255 -22.78 15.58 11.78
N ILE A 256 -23.76 15.46 10.89
CA ILE A 256 -25.18 15.30 11.20
C ILE A 256 -25.33 13.94 11.90
N PRO A 257 -25.89 13.86 13.13
CA PRO A 257 -26.02 12.60 13.87
C PRO A 257 -27.01 11.57 13.26
N ASN A 258 -27.42 11.72 11.99
CA ASN A 258 -28.47 10.92 11.36
C ASN A 258 -28.13 10.42 9.94
N LYS A 259 -26.90 10.53 9.45
CA LYS A 259 -26.52 9.96 8.14
C LYS A 259 -25.83 8.61 8.32
N SER A 260 -26.21 7.64 7.49
CA SER A 260 -25.53 6.34 7.47
C SER A 260 -24.13 6.49 6.84
N GLN A 261 -23.23 5.56 7.17
CA GLN A 261 -21.84 5.57 6.68
C GLN A 261 -21.76 5.59 5.14
N GLU A 262 -22.73 5.01 4.45
CA GLU A 262 -22.80 4.97 2.99
C GLU A 262 -23.16 6.35 2.37
N GLU A 263 -23.99 7.13 3.04
CA GLU A 263 -24.36 8.49 2.59
C GLU A 263 -23.20 9.47 2.77
N LEU A 264 -22.44 9.32 3.86
CA LEU A 264 -21.23 10.09 4.13
C LEU A 264 -20.15 9.81 3.08
N LEU A 265 -19.98 8.54 2.67
CA LEU A 265 -19.03 8.15 1.63
C LEU A 265 -19.39 8.76 0.27
N LYS A 266 -20.66 8.73 -0.14
CA LYS A 266 -21.11 9.32 -1.42
C LYS A 266 -20.90 10.84 -1.46
N GLU A 267 -21.14 11.53 -0.35
CA GLU A 267 -20.95 12.97 -0.25
C GLU A 267 -19.46 13.35 -0.29
N LEU A 268 -18.61 12.58 0.39
CA LEU A 268 -17.16 12.76 0.37
C LEU A 268 -16.57 12.57 -1.04
N GLU A 269 -17.00 11.53 -1.75
CA GLU A 269 -16.56 11.27 -3.13
C GLU A 269 -16.94 12.41 -4.09
N SER A 270 -18.16 12.94 -3.94
CA SER A 270 -18.65 14.09 -4.69
C SER A 270 -17.77 15.34 -4.47
N GLU A 271 -17.46 15.66 -3.21
CA GLU A 271 -16.61 16.81 -2.89
C GLU A 271 -15.16 16.60 -3.35
N LEU A 272 -14.61 15.39 -3.25
CA LEU A 272 -13.30 15.07 -3.81
C LEU A 272 -13.24 15.28 -5.32
N GLN A 273 -14.27 14.89 -6.07
CA GLN A 273 -14.35 15.13 -7.50
C GLN A 273 -14.41 16.62 -7.84
N LYS A 274 -15.15 17.39 -7.04
CA LYS A 274 -15.24 18.84 -7.20
C LYS A 274 -13.90 19.52 -6.95
N ILE A 275 -13.22 19.18 -5.85
CA ILE A 275 -11.88 19.71 -5.52
C ILE A 275 -10.86 19.31 -6.60
N LYS A 276 -10.89 18.07 -7.09
CA LYS A 276 -10.04 17.63 -8.22
C LYS A 276 -10.28 18.45 -9.49
N LYS A 277 -11.54 18.81 -9.77
CA LYS A 277 -11.91 19.65 -10.91
C LYS A 277 -11.47 21.10 -10.74
N GLU A 278 -11.51 21.64 -9.53
CA GLU A 278 -11.03 23.00 -9.22
C GLU A 278 -9.49 23.09 -9.25
N LEU A 279 -8.79 22.04 -8.80
CA LEU A 279 -7.32 21.94 -8.83
C LEU A 279 -6.77 21.60 -10.22
N ALA A 280 -7.61 21.14 -11.14
CA ALA A 280 -7.22 20.88 -12.52
C ALA A 280 -6.92 22.22 -13.23
N VAL A 281 -5.65 22.61 -13.22
CA VAL A 281 -5.18 23.85 -13.86
C VAL A 281 -5.57 23.87 -15.33
N ASN A 282 -6.30 24.90 -15.74
CA ASN A 282 -6.75 25.07 -17.12
C ASN A 282 -5.55 25.33 -18.05
N LYS A 283 -5.15 24.29 -18.80
CA LYS A 283 -4.01 24.29 -19.73
C LYS A 283 -4.06 25.39 -20.78
N THR A 284 -5.24 25.92 -21.10
CA THR A 284 -5.40 27.00 -22.10
C THR A 284 -5.12 28.39 -21.54
N GLN A 285 -5.20 28.59 -20.22
CA GLN A 285 -4.95 29.86 -19.52
C GLN A 285 -3.55 29.95 -18.91
N LEU A 286 -2.75 28.88 -18.97
CA LEU A 286 -1.36 28.91 -18.51
C LEU A 286 -0.54 29.94 -19.29
N SER A 287 0.33 30.67 -18.57
CA SER A 287 1.23 31.67 -19.14
C SER A 287 2.12 31.09 -20.25
N SER A 288 2.48 29.81 -20.17
CA SER A 288 3.22 29.08 -21.21
C SER A 288 2.41 28.89 -22.50
N SER A 289 1.11 28.58 -22.38
CA SER A 289 0.17 28.44 -23.50
C SER A 289 -0.19 29.79 -24.11
N ILE A 290 -0.33 30.84 -23.30
CA ILE A 290 -0.57 32.21 -23.75
C ILE A 290 0.65 32.74 -24.52
N ARG A 291 1.87 32.55 -24.00
CA ARG A 291 3.13 32.97 -24.66
C ARG A 291 3.38 32.28 -26.00
N ARG A 292 2.86 31.06 -26.20
CA ARG A 292 2.94 30.34 -27.48
C ARG A 292 1.96 30.86 -28.54
N ARG A 293 0.91 31.60 -28.16
CA ARG A 293 -0.16 32.04 -29.06
C ARG A 293 -0.04 33.47 -29.59
N THR A 294 0.93 34.26 -29.12
CA THR A 294 1.09 35.64 -29.58
C THR A 294 2.13 35.73 -30.69
N SER A 295 1.71 35.62 -31.97
CA SER A 295 2.31 36.53 -32.96
C SER A 295 1.85 37.94 -32.55
N ALA A 296 2.77 38.90 -32.49
CA ALA A 296 2.42 40.24 -32.03
C ALA A 296 1.41 40.86 -33.02
N PRO A 297 0.19 41.24 -32.59
CA PRO A 297 -0.71 41.98 -33.45
C PRO A 297 -0.15 43.40 -33.64
N ASP A 298 0.41 43.69 -34.82
CA ASP A 298 0.88 45.02 -35.18
C ASP A 298 -0.26 45.82 -35.82
N LYS A 299 -0.76 46.83 -35.10
CA LYS A 299 -1.87 47.70 -35.53
C LYS A 299 -1.47 48.70 -36.62
N ARG A 300 -0.23 48.71 -37.10
CA ARG A 300 0.17 49.60 -38.20
C ARG A 300 -0.61 49.24 -39.47
N LYS A 301 -1.34 50.22 -40.02
CA LYS A 301 -2.06 50.09 -41.30
C LYS A 301 -1.22 49.46 -42.42
N SER A 302 0.09 49.77 -42.46
CA SER A 302 1.02 49.19 -43.43
C SER A 302 1.14 47.66 -43.31
N SER A 303 1.19 47.13 -42.09
CA SER A 303 1.31 45.68 -41.82
C SER A 303 0.05 44.92 -42.26
N GLU A 304 -1.12 45.46 -41.93
CA GLU A 304 -2.41 44.89 -42.36
C GLU A 304 -2.55 44.89 -43.89
N THR A 305 -2.18 45.99 -44.55
CA THR A 305 -2.22 46.09 -46.02
C THR A 305 -1.22 45.16 -46.71
N MET A 306 0.00 45.02 -46.17
CA MET A 306 1.02 44.13 -46.74
C MET A 306 0.65 42.64 -46.57
N GLY A 307 0.07 42.28 -45.42
CA GLY A 307 -0.42 40.93 -45.17
C GLY A 307 -1.54 40.53 -46.13
N LEU A 308 -2.50 41.42 -46.35
CA LEU A 308 -3.61 41.18 -47.28
C LEU A 308 -3.13 41.13 -48.74
N ALA A 309 -2.23 42.03 -49.14
CA ALA A 309 -1.65 42.04 -50.49
C ALA A 309 -0.85 40.76 -50.77
N GLY A 310 -0.07 40.28 -49.79
CA GLY A 310 0.67 39.02 -49.90
C GLY A 310 -0.24 37.81 -50.05
N ALA A 311 -1.29 37.71 -49.22
CA ALA A 311 -2.28 36.63 -49.33
C ALA A 311 -3.00 36.64 -50.69
N ALA A 312 -3.41 37.83 -51.16
CA ALA A 312 -4.03 37.97 -52.48
C ALA A 312 -3.09 37.54 -53.61
N PHE A 313 -1.81 37.92 -53.56
CA PHE A 313 -0.83 37.54 -54.56
C PHE A 313 -0.63 36.02 -54.62
N ILE A 314 -0.49 35.37 -53.45
CA ILE A 314 -0.35 33.91 -53.38
C ILE A 314 -1.59 33.21 -53.95
N CYS A 315 -2.80 33.67 -53.59
CA CYS A 315 -4.05 33.11 -54.13
C CYS A 315 -4.15 33.26 -55.65
N ILE A 316 -3.73 34.40 -56.20
CA ILE A 316 -3.75 34.63 -57.65
C ILE A 316 -2.76 33.70 -58.35
N VAL A 317 -1.53 33.58 -57.86
CA VAL A 317 -0.50 32.72 -58.47
C VAL A 317 -0.93 31.26 -58.45
N VAL A 318 -1.41 30.77 -57.30
CA VAL A 318 -1.91 29.39 -57.19
C VAL A 318 -3.15 29.17 -58.06
N GLY A 319 -4.06 30.15 -58.10
CA GLY A 319 -5.24 30.10 -58.97
C GLY A 319 -4.88 30.00 -60.45
N LEU A 320 -3.88 30.75 -60.91
CA LEU A 320 -3.40 30.68 -62.30
C LEU A 320 -2.80 29.32 -62.65
N VAL A 321 -2.04 28.72 -61.73
CA VAL A 321 -1.50 27.36 -61.92
C VAL A 321 -2.64 26.34 -62.03
N VAL A 322 -3.61 26.40 -61.12
CA VAL A 322 -4.76 25.48 -61.13
C VAL A 322 -5.61 25.65 -62.41
N VAL A 323 -5.81 26.87 -62.88
CA VAL A 323 -6.54 27.14 -64.13
C VAL A 323 -5.76 26.61 -65.35
N ALA A 324 -4.44 26.80 -65.40
CA ALA A 324 -3.61 26.27 -66.48
C ALA A 324 -3.64 24.73 -66.52
N ASP A 325 -3.60 24.09 -65.35
CA ASP A 325 -3.71 22.64 -65.20
C ASP A 325 -5.11 22.15 -65.62
N LEU A 326 -6.18 22.83 -65.21
CA LEU A 326 -7.55 22.50 -65.62
C LEU A 326 -7.74 22.60 -67.13
N LEU A 327 -7.22 23.65 -67.78
CA LEU A 327 -7.30 23.79 -69.24
C LEU A 327 -6.50 22.69 -69.95
N SER A 328 -5.34 22.32 -69.41
CA SER A 328 -4.52 21.23 -69.92
C SER A 328 -5.24 19.89 -69.77
N LEU A 329 -5.91 19.66 -68.63
CA LEU A 329 -6.71 18.47 -68.37
C LEU A 329 -7.91 18.36 -69.33
N VAL A 330 -8.65 19.45 -69.57
CA VAL A 330 -9.78 19.47 -70.51
C VAL A 330 -9.32 19.16 -71.94
N LYS A 331 -8.19 19.74 -72.38
CA LYS A 331 -7.60 19.43 -73.69
C LYS A 331 -7.19 17.96 -73.79
N PHE A 332 -6.56 17.42 -72.74
CA PHE A 332 -6.18 16.02 -72.67
C PHE A 332 -7.40 15.09 -72.77
N VAL A 333 -8.42 15.32 -71.94
CA VAL A 333 -9.66 14.52 -71.96
C VAL A 333 -10.34 14.57 -73.33
N LYS A 334 -10.43 15.77 -73.95
CA LYS A 334 -11.02 15.90 -75.31
C LYS A 334 -10.20 15.12 -76.34
N SER A 335 -8.87 15.21 -76.30
CA SER A 335 -7.98 14.44 -77.18
C SER A 335 -8.18 12.94 -77.00
N THR A 336 -8.18 12.45 -75.76
CA THR A 336 -8.40 11.03 -75.44
C THR A 336 -9.77 10.55 -75.93
N ILE A 337 -10.84 11.31 -75.72
CA ILE A 337 -12.18 10.97 -76.22
C ILE A 337 -12.19 10.90 -77.75
N THR A 338 -11.59 11.88 -78.44
CA THR A 338 -11.53 11.86 -79.91
C THR A 338 -10.71 10.68 -80.45
N PHE A 339 -9.60 10.33 -79.79
CA PHE A 339 -8.79 9.17 -80.14
C PHE A 339 -9.58 7.85 -79.97
N TRP A 340 -10.28 7.69 -78.84
CA TRP A 340 -11.09 6.50 -78.59
C TRP A 340 -12.28 6.39 -79.55
N ASN A 341 -12.94 7.50 -79.89
CA ASN A 341 -14.00 7.52 -80.89
C ASN A 341 -13.47 7.15 -82.29
N SER A 342 -12.32 7.68 -82.69
CA SER A 342 -11.66 7.33 -83.95
C SER A 342 -11.26 5.84 -84.01
N LYS A 343 -10.67 5.32 -82.93
CA LYS A 343 -10.31 3.89 -82.81
C LYS A 343 -11.53 2.98 -82.91
N LYS A 344 -12.63 3.33 -82.24
CA LYS A 344 -13.90 2.57 -82.29
C LYS A 344 -14.52 2.56 -83.69
N ILE A 345 -14.41 3.67 -84.43
CA ILE A 345 -14.84 3.74 -85.84
C ILE A 345 -13.93 2.87 -86.71
N GLY A 346 -12.60 2.90 -86.50
CA GLY A 346 -11.64 2.06 -87.21
C GLY A 346 -11.85 0.56 -87.00
N GLU A 347 -12.16 0.12 -85.78
CA GLU A 347 -12.49 -1.28 -85.48
C GLU A 347 -13.80 -1.72 -86.15
N LYS A 348 -14.85 -0.89 -86.09
CA LYS A 348 -16.11 -1.16 -86.81
C LYS A 348 -15.91 -1.25 -88.33
N ALA A 349 -15.06 -0.40 -88.91
CA ALA A 349 -14.74 -0.44 -90.33
C ALA A 349 -13.97 -1.73 -90.72
N LYS A 350 -13.03 -2.19 -89.88
CA LYS A 350 -12.31 -3.45 -90.08
C LYS A 350 -13.25 -4.66 -89.98
N ASP A 351 -14.15 -4.69 -89.01
CA ASP A 351 -15.13 -5.78 -88.86
C ASP A 351 -16.10 -5.83 -90.06
N LYS A 352 -16.56 -4.68 -90.54
CA LYS A 352 -17.41 -4.59 -91.75
C LYS A 352 -16.69 -5.12 -92.99
N LYS A 353 -15.40 -4.77 -93.18
CA LYS A 353 -14.59 -5.31 -94.29
C LYS A 353 -14.42 -6.83 -94.17
N ARG A 354 -14.19 -7.35 -92.97
CA ARG A 354 -14.06 -8.80 -92.72
C ARG A 354 -15.34 -9.55 -93.08
N LYS A 355 -16.50 -9.05 -92.63
CA LYS A 355 -17.82 -9.60 -93.00
C LYS A 355 -18.09 -9.57 -94.50
N ILE A 356 -17.76 -8.49 -95.21
CA ILE A 356 -17.92 -8.40 -96.67
C ILE A 356 -17.01 -9.42 -97.38
N PHE A 357 -15.76 -9.58 -96.92
CA PHE A 357 -14.83 -10.57 -97.46
C PHE A 357 -15.35 -12.01 -97.28
N ASP A 358 -15.87 -12.34 -96.09
CA ASP A 358 -16.44 -13.66 -95.80
C ASP A 358 -17.71 -13.97 -96.62
N ILE A 359 -18.52 -12.95 -96.94
CA ILE A 359 -19.69 -13.09 -97.82
C ILE A 359 -19.25 -13.35 -99.27
N ASN A 360 -18.29 -12.60 -99.78
CA ASN A 360 -17.79 -12.79 -101.14
C ASN A 360 -17.11 -14.16 -101.32
N LYS A 361 -16.35 -14.61 -100.32
CA LYS A 361 -15.73 -15.95 -100.30
C LYS A 361 -16.77 -17.08 -100.34
N ARG A 362 -17.90 -16.91 -99.65
CA ARG A 362 -19.01 -17.89 -99.71
C ARG A 362 -19.68 -17.92 -101.08
N LYS A 363 -19.84 -16.77 -101.75
CA LYS A 363 -20.45 -16.71 -103.09
C LYS A 363 -19.60 -17.41 -104.15
N THR A 364 -18.27 -17.27 -104.12
CA THR A 364 -17.37 -17.97 -105.06
C THR A 364 -17.36 -19.48 -104.84
N GLN A 365 -17.45 -19.95 -103.59
CA GLN A 365 -17.52 -21.40 -103.32
C GLN A 365 -18.84 -22.03 -103.77
N THR A 366 -19.96 -21.31 -103.75
CA THR A 366 -21.25 -21.82 -104.27
C THR A 366 -21.35 -21.81 -105.80
N SER A 367 -20.59 -20.95 -106.51
CA SER A 367 -20.59 -20.97 -107.98
C SER A 367 -19.71 -22.06 -108.59
N GLU A 368 -18.75 -22.60 -107.83
CA GLU A 368 -17.87 -23.69 -108.28
C GLU A 368 -18.41 -25.10 -107.95
N SER A 369 -19.54 -25.24 -107.23
CA SER A 369 -20.12 -26.55 -106.87
C SER A 369 -21.41 -26.92 -107.62
N SER A 370 -21.73 -26.25 -108.74
CA SER A 370 -22.89 -26.61 -109.58
C SER A 370 -22.70 -26.33 -111.08
N ALA A 371 -21.44 -26.28 -111.54
CA ALA A 371 -21.10 -26.57 -112.93
C ALA A 371 -20.65 -28.03 -113.04
#